data_AF-A0A5D0RQB5-F1
#
_entry.id   AF-A0A5D0RQB5-F1
#
_cell.length_a   1.000
_cell.length_b   1.000
_cell.length_c   1.000
_cell.angle_alpha   90.00
_cell.angle_beta   90.00
_cell.angle_gamma   90.00
#
_symmetry.space_group_name_H-M   'P 1'
#
loop_
_entity.id
_entity.type
_entity.pdbx_description
1 polymer ?
#
loop_
_entity_poly.entity_id
_entity_poly.type
_entity_poly.pdbx_seq_one_letter_code
_entity_poly.pdbx_strand_id
1 'polypeptide(L)' 'MAKLNKDSLFKAAKPSSETLMDKTTRVVREIRDTEAEERQDKTSRLRKTRLERDAALRADAPAPSPKKKRK' A
#
# COMPACT_ATOMS: atom_id res chain seq x y z
N MET A 1 -23.91 -3.94 32.66
CA MET A 1 -23.80 -2.58 33.24
C MET A 1 -22.91 -2.67 34.48
N ALA A 2 -21.71 -2.07 34.45
CA ALA A 2 -20.81 -2.08 35.61
C ALA A 2 -21.29 -1.05 36.64
N LYS A 3 -21.32 -1.42 37.92
CA LYS A 3 -21.67 -0.51 39.02
C LYS A 3 -20.46 0.41 39.28
N LEU A 4 -20.64 1.72 39.14
CA LEU A 4 -19.60 2.72 39.38
C LEU A 4 -19.50 3.03 40.87
N ASN A 5 -18.31 2.87 41.45
CA ASN A 5 -18.00 3.24 42.82
C ASN A 5 -17.03 4.43 42.84
N LYS A 6 -16.91 5.13 43.99
CA LYS A 6 -16.06 6.32 44.15
C LYS A 6 -14.61 6.08 43.72
N ASP A 7 -14.10 4.87 43.93
CA ASP A 7 -12.72 4.48 43.58
C ASP A 7 -12.52 4.12 42.10
N SER A 8 -13.61 3.85 41.35
CA SER A 8 -13.56 3.48 39.94
C SER A 8 -13.86 4.63 38.99
N LEU A 9 -14.40 5.75 39.49
CA LEU A 9 -14.87 6.87 38.66
C LEU A 9 -13.74 7.59 37.90
N PHE A 10 -12.55 7.64 38.51
CA PHE A 10 -11.37 8.32 37.95
C PHE A 10 -10.34 7.37 37.34
N LYS A 11 -10.61 6.06 37.32
CA LYS A 11 -9.70 5.09 36.70
C LYS A 11 -10.01 4.97 35.22
N ALA A 12 -8.97 4.97 34.39
CA ALA A 12 -9.08 4.73 32.96
C ALA A 12 -9.83 3.40 32.74
N ALA A 13 -10.88 3.46 31.92
CA ALA A 13 -11.65 2.28 31.55
C ALA A 13 -10.72 1.28 30.87
N LYS A 14 -10.76 0.01 31.32
CA LYS A 14 -10.03 -1.05 30.63
C LYS A 14 -10.60 -1.17 29.21
N PRO A 15 -9.75 -1.32 28.18
CA PRO A 15 -10.25 -1.54 26.83
C PRO A 15 -11.19 -2.73 26.85
N SER A 16 -12.39 -2.55 26.29
CA SER A 16 -13.38 -3.62 26.21
C SER A 16 -12.78 -4.78 25.42
N SER A 17 -12.99 -6.02 25.90
CA SER A 17 -12.60 -7.21 25.15
C SER A 17 -13.27 -7.20 23.78
N GLU A 18 -12.48 -7.33 22.71
CA GLU A 18 -12.99 -7.43 21.34
C GLU A 18 -14.06 -8.54 21.25
N THR A 19 -15.22 -8.19 20.70
CA THR A 19 -16.28 -9.17 20.43
C THR A 19 -15.87 -10.09 19.29
N LEU A 20 -16.57 -11.21 19.12
CA LEU A 20 -16.31 -12.11 17.98
C LEU A 20 -16.47 -11.39 16.64
N MET A 21 -17.40 -10.42 16.55
CA MET A 21 -17.61 -9.61 15.35
C MET A 21 -16.46 -8.63 15.08
N ASP A 22 -15.89 -8.05 16.13
CA ASP A 22 -14.72 -7.17 15.99
C ASP A 22 -13.51 -7.95 15.48
N LYS A 23 -13.33 -9.18 15.98
CA LYS A 23 -12.25 -10.08 15.53
C LYS A 23 -12.39 -10.45 14.06
N THR A 24 -13.58 -10.83 13.60
CA THR A 24 -13.79 -11.16 12.19
C THR A 24 -13.57 -9.93 11.31
N THR A 25 -14.06 -8.76 11.73
CA THR A 25 -13.85 -7.51 11.00
C THR A 25 -12.36 -7.16 10.89
N ARG A 26 -11.59 -7.37 11.97
CA ARG A 26 -10.14 -7.18 11.97
C ARG A 26 -9.44 -8.10 10.97
N VAL A 27 -9.74 -9.41 11.02
CA VAL A 27 -9.14 -10.39 10.12
C VAL A 27 -9.47 -10.08 8.65
N VAL A 28 -10.71 -9.70 8.35
CA VAL A 28 -11.10 -9.32 6.98
C VAL A 28 -10.34 -8.10 6.48
N ARG A 29 -10.11 -7.09 7.33
CA ARG A 29 -9.30 -5.92 6.97
C ARG A 29 -7.85 -6.32 6.71
N GLU A 30 -7.28 -7.12 7.59
CA GLU A 30 -5.89 -7.60 7.45
C GLU A 30 -5.70 -8.35 6.12
N ILE A 31 -6.60 -9.29 5.77
CA ILE A 31 -6.55 -10.00 4.49
C ILE A 31 -6.61 -9.04 3.30
N ARG A 32 -7.52 -8.06 3.36
CA ARG A 32 -7.67 -7.08 2.28
C ARG A 32 -6.41 -6.25 2.10
N ASP A 33 -5.81 -5.81 3.20
CA ASP A 33 -4.67 -4.91 3.19
C ASP A 33 -3.42 -5.66 2.69
N THR A 34 -3.18 -6.90 3.15
CA THR A 34 -2.08 -7.74 2.67
C THR A 34 -2.19 -8.02 1.16
N GLU A 35 -3.38 -8.39 0.67
CA GLU A 35 -3.60 -8.58 -0.76
C GLU A 35 -3.40 -7.30 -1.58
N ALA A 36 -3.74 -6.14 -1.01
CA ALA A 36 -3.53 -4.85 -1.66
C ALA A 36 -2.04 -4.51 -1.75
N GLU A 37 -1.28 -4.74 -0.67
CA GLU A 37 0.17 -4.57 -0.62
C GLU A 37 0.87 -5.48 -1.65
N GLU A 38 0.52 -6.77 -1.71
CA GLU A 38 1.08 -7.70 -2.69
C GLU A 38 0.85 -7.25 -4.14
N ARG A 39 -0.35 -6.73 -4.44
CA ARG A 39 -0.67 -6.17 -5.77
C ARG A 39 0.13 -4.91 -6.07
N GLN A 40 0.29 -4.02 -5.08
CA GLN A 40 1.11 -2.81 -5.23
C GLN A 40 2.58 -3.14 -5.45
N ASP A 41 3.11 -4.13 -4.72
CA ASP A 41 4.47 -4.62 -4.87
C ASP A 41 4.72 -5.22 -6.25
N LYS A 42 3.81 -6.08 -6.72
CA LYS A 42 3.91 -6.65 -8.06
C LYS A 42 3.88 -5.56 -9.13
N THR A 43 2.95 -4.62 -9.02
CA THR A 43 2.83 -3.53 -10.00
C THR A 43 4.03 -2.59 -9.99
N SER A 44 4.57 -2.27 -8.81
CA SER A 44 5.79 -1.46 -8.68
C SER A 44 7.00 -2.15 -9.31
N ARG A 45 7.18 -3.47 -9.07
CA ARG A 45 8.24 -4.28 -9.69
C ARG A 45 8.11 -4.28 -11.21
N LEU A 46 6.93 -4.57 -11.76
CA LEU A 46 6.69 -4.57 -13.21
C LEU A 46 6.91 -3.19 -13.84
N ARG A 47 6.53 -2.12 -13.13
CA ARG A 47 6.76 -0.75 -13.59
C ARG A 47 8.25 -0.43 -13.65
N LYS A 48 9.02 -0.80 -12.63
CA LYS A 48 10.50 -0.64 -12.63
C LYS A 48 11.14 -1.38 -13.81
N THR A 49 10.79 -2.66 -14.00
CA THR A 49 11.31 -3.45 -15.13
C THR A 49 10.95 -2.86 -16.49
N ARG A 50 9.74 -2.29 -16.66
CA ARG A 50 9.38 -1.60 -17.91
C ARG A 50 10.23 -0.36 -18.12
N LEU A 51 10.44 0.46 -17.08
CA LEU A 51 11.26 1.66 -17.18
C LEU A 51 12.73 1.35 -17.52
N GLU A 52 13.30 0.30 -16.91
CA GLU A 52 14.65 -0.16 -17.22
C GLU A 52 14.77 -0.63 -18.67
N ARG A 53 13.77 -1.40 -19.15
CA ARG A 53 13.73 -1.83 -20.56
C ARG A 53 13.60 -0.64 -21.51
N ASP A 54 12.73 0.31 -21.22
CA ASP A 54 12.54 1.50 -22.05
C ASP A 54 13.82 2.37 -22.06
N ALA A 55 14.53 2.45 -20.94
CA ALA A 55 15.81 3.13 -20.86
C ALA A 55 16.89 2.43 -21.71
N ALA A 56 16.96 1.10 -21.67
CA ALA A 56 17.88 0.32 -22.51
C ALA A 56 17.57 0.52 -24.00
N LEU A 57 16.29 0.41 -24.40
CA LEU A 57 15.86 0.62 -25.78
C LEU A 57 16.15 2.04 -26.29
N ARG A 58 16.06 3.05 -25.40
CA ARG A 58 16.42 4.44 -25.73
C ARG A 58 17.94 4.63 -25.86
N ALA A 59 18.74 3.92 -25.06
CA ALA A 59 20.19 3.98 -25.16
C ALA A 59 20.70 3.33 -26.46
N ASP A 60 20.04 2.26 -26.91
CA ASP A 60 20.39 1.55 -28.15
C ASP A 60 19.79 2.20 -29.42
N ALA A 61 19.02 3.28 -29.29
CA ALA A 61 18.45 3.96 -30.44
C ALA A 61 19.54 4.77 -31.18
N PRO A 62 19.76 4.53 -32.49
CA PRO A 62 20.74 5.29 -33.25
C PRO A 62 20.35 6.78 -33.33
N ALA A 63 21.32 7.66 -33.15
CA ALA A 63 21.12 9.10 -33.15
C ALA A 63 20.38 9.56 -34.42
N PRO A 64 19.35 10.44 -34.32
CA PRO A 64 18.63 10.92 -35.48
C PRO A 64 19.59 11.68 -36.41
N SER A 65 19.62 11.28 -37.68
CA SER A 65 20.49 11.91 -38.68
C SER A 65 20.14 13.40 -38.85
N PRO A 66 21.14 14.28 -38.99
CA PRO A 66 20.90 15.72 -39.05
C PRO A 66 20.10 16.06 -40.32
N LYS A 67 18.87 16.56 -40.14
CA LYS A 67 18.03 17.03 -41.24
C LYS A 67 18.68 18.28 -41.87
N LYS A 68 19.13 18.16 -43.12
CA LYS A 68 19.61 19.32 -43.91
C LYS A 68 18.51 20.38 -44.00
N LYS A 69 18.79 21.59 -43.51
CA LYS A 69 17.95 22.77 -43.76
C LYS A 69 17.97 23.06 -45.27
N ARG A 70 16.79 23.03 -45.89
CA ARG A 70 16.60 23.47 -47.28
C ARG A 70 16.68 25.01 -47.28
N LYS A 71 17.58 25.54 -48.11
CA LYS A 71 17.79 26.97 -48.35
C LYS A 71 16.78 27.48 -49.37
#